data_AF-A0A1A2Z3F8-F1
#
_entry.id   AF-A0A1A2Z3F8-F1
#
_cell.length_a   1.000
_cell.length_b   1.000
_cell.length_c   1.000
_cell.angle_alpha   90.00
_cell.angle_beta   90.00
_cell.angle_gamma   90.00
#
_symmetry.space_group_name_H-M   'P 1'
#
loop_
_entity.id
_entity.type
_entity.pdbx_description
1 polymer ?
#
loop_
_entity_poly.entity_id
_entity_poly.type
_entity_poly.pdbx_seq_one_letter_code
_entity_poly.pdbx_strand_id
1 'polypeptide(L)'
;MTRRQGAVASVAGLGPHAHVGWGYRDRSVFLARAAEYIADGLRRNQRILYACDGSRTELLKELTEMGFADAIQAGLISATPVDEHYRFVPGTDVVDPEATVAYAVAALQRIVATGCSGCRAVADGAAFVRTPEQREAFSRLEYLVDQKMTALPFSALCAYNLEILGDTAKEVVCLHPFVSRGASGFRIYAEQGIDFALAGEIDAADDAAFSAALQRIWPLTGADEVTVDAQCLDFVTHRQLFTLDQLAGADGRQVVLRTDQPMVARLAELLELTNLRTEILPPFFAAG
;
A
#
# COMPACT_ATOMS: atom_id res chain seq x y z
N MET A 1 0.96 18.72 4.06
CA MET A 1 -0.38 18.39 3.54
C MET A 1 -0.46 16.88 3.58
N THR A 2 -1.43 16.33 4.29
CA THR A 2 -1.62 14.88 4.39
C THR A 2 -2.07 14.31 3.05
N ARG A 3 -1.46 13.21 2.63
CA ARG A 3 -1.76 12.47 1.40
C ARG A 3 -3.20 11.94 1.48
N ARG A 4 -3.91 11.99 0.35
CA ARG A 4 -5.29 11.49 0.29
C ARG A 4 -5.32 9.99 0.59
N GLN A 5 -6.30 9.58 1.36
CA GLN A 5 -6.48 8.20 1.84
C GLN A 5 -7.98 7.88 2.02
N GLY A 6 -8.32 6.59 2.12
CA GLY A 6 -9.66 6.16 2.55
C GLY A 6 -10.13 4.84 1.95
N ALA A 7 -11.27 4.36 2.45
CA ALA A 7 -11.95 3.18 1.92
C ALA A 7 -12.84 3.54 0.71
N VAL A 8 -12.53 2.96 -0.46
CA VAL A 8 -13.15 3.33 -1.75
C VAL A 8 -13.98 2.19 -2.34
N ALA A 9 -15.04 2.54 -3.05
CA ALA A 9 -15.90 1.60 -3.78
C ALA A 9 -15.57 1.52 -5.28
N SER A 10 -14.76 2.46 -5.77
CA SER A 10 -14.26 2.53 -7.14
C SER A 10 -12.85 3.12 -7.10
N VAL A 11 -12.05 2.77 -8.10
CA VAL A 11 -10.69 3.29 -8.27
C VAL A 11 -10.63 4.41 -9.31
N ALA A 12 -11.78 4.82 -9.83
CA ALA A 12 -11.92 5.93 -10.75
C ALA A 12 -11.72 7.29 -10.05
N GLY A 13 -11.18 8.26 -10.77
CA GLY A 13 -10.91 9.61 -10.29
C GLY A 13 -9.75 9.74 -9.29
N LEU A 14 -9.08 8.63 -8.93
CA LEU A 14 -7.96 8.68 -8.00
C LEU A 14 -6.79 9.45 -8.62
N GLY A 15 -6.25 10.36 -7.82
CA GLY A 15 -5.21 11.30 -8.25
C GLY A 15 -3.88 10.62 -8.61
N PRO A 16 -2.90 11.40 -9.09
CA PRO A 16 -1.52 10.92 -9.13
C PRO A 16 -1.06 10.55 -7.70
N HIS A 17 -0.07 9.66 -7.59
CA HIS A 17 0.45 9.14 -6.32
C HIS A 17 -0.52 8.24 -5.55
N ALA A 18 -1.63 7.82 -6.14
CA ALA A 18 -2.57 6.90 -5.48
C ALA A 18 -1.99 5.48 -5.43
N HIS A 19 -1.98 4.88 -4.23
CA HIS A 19 -1.64 3.49 -4.01
C HIS A 19 -2.85 2.77 -3.41
N VAL A 20 -3.36 1.75 -4.09
CA VAL A 20 -4.66 1.14 -3.79
C VAL A 20 -4.49 -0.34 -3.52
N GLY A 21 -4.83 -0.78 -2.32
CA GLY A 21 -4.97 -2.19 -1.95
C GLY A 21 -6.40 -2.65 -2.23
N TRP A 22 -6.59 -3.49 -3.25
CA TRP A 22 -7.92 -3.91 -3.70
C TRP A 22 -8.15 -5.39 -3.44
N GLY A 23 -8.93 -5.69 -2.40
CA GLY A 23 -9.43 -7.03 -2.15
C GLY A 23 -10.57 -7.38 -3.10
N TYR A 24 -10.48 -8.50 -3.81
CA TYR A 24 -11.55 -9.00 -4.67
C TYR A 24 -11.81 -10.49 -4.40
N ARG A 25 -13.04 -10.93 -4.68
CA ARG A 25 -13.41 -12.36 -4.66
C ARG A 25 -13.59 -12.89 -6.07
N ASP A 26 -14.38 -12.16 -6.85
CA ASP A 26 -14.60 -12.43 -8.27
C ASP A 26 -13.59 -11.67 -9.14
N ARG A 27 -12.92 -12.39 -10.05
CA ARG A 27 -12.01 -11.82 -11.05
C ARG A 27 -12.71 -10.77 -11.91
N SER A 28 -14.00 -10.92 -12.22
CA SER A 28 -14.75 -9.93 -12.99
C SER A 28 -14.78 -8.55 -12.30
N VAL A 29 -14.86 -8.53 -10.96
CA VAL A 29 -14.79 -7.30 -10.16
C VAL A 29 -13.41 -6.69 -10.27
N PHE A 30 -12.34 -7.49 -10.18
CA PHE A 30 -10.99 -6.99 -10.39
C PHE A 30 -10.83 -6.35 -11.77
N LEU A 31 -11.29 -7.02 -12.83
CA LEU A 31 -11.17 -6.50 -14.21
C LEU A 31 -11.94 -5.20 -14.41
N ALA A 32 -13.13 -5.08 -13.84
CA ALA A 32 -13.88 -3.82 -13.88
C ALA A 32 -13.09 -2.66 -13.24
N ARG A 33 -12.41 -2.91 -12.11
CA ARG A 33 -11.62 -1.89 -11.40
C ARG A 33 -10.30 -1.62 -12.11
N ALA A 34 -9.66 -2.64 -12.66
CA ALA A 34 -8.50 -2.47 -13.53
C ALA A 34 -8.84 -1.56 -14.72
N ALA A 35 -9.97 -1.79 -15.39
CA ALA A 35 -10.41 -0.95 -16.51
C ALA A 35 -10.64 0.52 -16.11
N GLU A 36 -11.31 0.78 -14.97
CA GLU A 36 -11.47 2.14 -14.42
C GLU A 36 -10.11 2.82 -14.22
N TYR A 37 -9.18 2.12 -13.58
CA TYR A 37 -7.86 2.63 -13.23
C TYR A 37 -6.99 2.91 -14.47
N ILE A 38 -7.03 2.00 -15.45
CA ILE A 38 -6.33 2.14 -16.74
C ILE A 38 -6.87 3.34 -17.51
N ALA A 39 -8.19 3.48 -17.62
CA ALA A 39 -8.83 4.58 -18.33
C ALA A 39 -8.48 5.96 -17.72
N ASP A 40 -8.39 6.06 -16.39
CA ASP A 40 -7.89 7.25 -15.71
C ASP A 40 -6.45 7.59 -16.09
N GLY A 41 -5.55 6.60 -16.08
CA GLY A 41 -4.14 6.79 -16.41
C GLY A 41 -3.95 7.27 -17.84
N LEU A 42 -4.64 6.64 -18.80
CA LEU A 42 -4.60 7.04 -20.21
C LEU A 42 -5.10 8.48 -20.42
N ARG A 43 -6.22 8.87 -19.78
CA ARG A 43 -6.74 10.25 -19.82
C ARG A 43 -5.76 11.28 -19.25
N ARG A 44 -4.87 10.85 -18.35
CA ARG A 44 -3.85 11.71 -17.71
C ARG A 44 -2.51 11.69 -18.45
N ASN A 45 -2.39 11.05 -19.62
CA ASN A 45 -1.12 10.84 -20.33
C ASN A 45 -0.10 10.05 -19.48
N GLN A 46 -0.56 9.06 -18.72
CA GLN A 46 0.29 8.11 -18.01
C GLN A 46 0.51 6.86 -18.85
N ARG A 47 1.68 6.22 -18.69
CA ARG A 47 1.91 4.87 -19.21
C ARG A 47 1.35 3.84 -18.24
N ILE A 48 0.77 2.77 -18.79
CA ILE A 48 0.11 1.73 -18.01
C ILE A 48 1.01 0.50 -17.96
N LEU A 49 1.25 0.00 -16.75
CA LEU A 49 1.92 -1.28 -16.51
C LEU A 49 0.86 -2.26 -16.02
N TYR A 50 0.60 -3.32 -16.78
CA TYR A 50 -0.37 -4.36 -16.43
C TYR A 50 0.37 -5.64 -16.08
N ALA A 51 0.34 -6.05 -14.81
CA ALA A 51 1.09 -7.20 -14.30
C ALA A 51 0.17 -8.15 -13.54
N CYS A 52 -0.26 -9.24 -14.17
CA CYS A 52 -1.13 -10.23 -13.55
C CYS A 52 -0.60 -11.64 -13.78
N ASP A 53 -1.18 -12.60 -13.09
CA ASP A 53 -0.93 -14.02 -13.35
C ASP A 53 -1.39 -14.38 -14.78
N GLY A 54 -0.64 -15.27 -15.44
CA GLY A 54 -0.85 -15.66 -16.83
C GLY A 54 0.22 -15.17 -17.80
N SER A 55 0.20 -15.76 -19.00
CA SER A 55 1.13 -15.42 -20.08
C SER A 55 0.86 -14.05 -20.66
N ARG A 56 1.89 -13.43 -21.26
CA ARG A 56 1.77 -12.15 -21.94
C ARG A 56 0.62 -12.11 -22.97
N THR A 57 0.39 -13.20 -23.70
CA THR A 57 -0.70 -13.32 -24.67
C THR A 57 -2.08 -13.27 -24.01
N GLU A 58 -2.26 -13.95 -22.88
CA GLU A 58 -3.51 -13.94 -22.11
C GLU A 58 -3.79 -12.55 -21.53
N LEU A 59 -2.76 -11.90 -20.98
CA LEU A 59 -2.89 -10.54 -20.44
C LEU A 59 -3.26 -9.51 -21.52
N LEU A 60 -2.67 -9.60 -22.72
CA LEU A 60 -3.02 -8.73 -23.84
C LEU A 60 -4.44 -8.98 -24.35
N LYS A 61 -4.90 -10.24 -24.34
CA LYS A 61 -6.28 -10.59 -24.67
C LYS A 61 -7.25 -9.98 -23.65
N GLU A 62 -6.96 -10.10 -22.35
CA GLU A 62 -7.77 -9.52 -21.28
C GLU A 62 -7.88 -7.99 -21.40
N LEU A 63 -6.76 -7.29 -21.68
CA LEU A 63 -6.75 -5.85 -21.95
C LEU A 63 -7.55 -5.48 -23.21
N THR A 64 -7.52 -6.32 -24.24
CA THR A 64 -8.32 -6.13 -25.46
C THR A 64 -9.81 -6.27 -25.17
N GLU A 65 -10.21 -7.27 -24.39
CA GLU A 65 -11.59 -7.50 -23.94
C GLU A 65 -12.10 -6.36 -23.04
N MET A 66 -11.22 -5.72 -22.27
CA MET A 66 -11.52 -4.49 -21.53
C MET A 66 -11.62 -3.23 -22.42
N GLY A 67 -11.34 -3.32 -23.73
CA GLY A 67 -11.49 -2.24 -24.69
C GLY A 67 -10.23 -1.40 -24.93
N PHE A 68 -9.03 -1.90 -24.61
CA PHE A 68 -7.78 -1.15 -24.73
C PHE A 68 -6.90 -1.51 -25.94
N ALA A 69 -7.47 -2.14 -26.98
CA ALA A 69 -6.72 -2.57 -28.17
C ALA A 69 -5.87 -1.46 -28.80
N ASP A 70 -6.46 -0.28 -29.00
CA ASP A 70 -5.75 0.86 -29.62
C ASP A 70 -4.61 1.38 -28.73
N ALA A 71 -4.80 1.40 -27.41
CA ALA A 71 -3.79 1.84 -26.45
C ALA A 71 -2.60 0.86 -26.37
N ILE A 72 -2.86 -0.45 -26.53
CA ILE A 72 -1.82 -1.46 -26.68
C ILE A 72 -1.03 -1.23 -27.96
N GLN A 73 -1.71 -1.05 -29.11
CA GLN A 73 -1.06 -0.81 -30.41
C GLN A 73 -0.22 0.46 -30.40
N ALA A 74 -0.67 1.51 -29.71
CA ALA A 74 0.05 2.76 -29.53
C ALA A 74 1.21 2.68 -28.51
N GLY A 75 1.44 1.52 -27.88
CA GLY A 75 2.49 1.33 -26.87
C GLY A 75 2.26 2.09 -25.56
N LEU A 76 1.00 2.45 -25.26
CA LEU A 76 0.63 3.16 -24.03
C LEU A 76 0.45 2.21 -22.84
N ILE A 77 0.21 0.92 -23.13
CA ILE A 77 0.05 -0.14 -22.14
C ILE A 77 1.08 -1.24 -22.41
N SER A 78 1.81 -1.64 -21.37
CA SER A 78 2.66 -2.84 -21.38
C SER A 78 2.07 -3.91 -20.47
N ALA A 79 1.86 -5.11 -20.99
CA ALA A 79 1.45 -6.28 -20.22
C ALA A 79 2.65 -7.18 -19.94
N THR A 80 2.88 -7.55 -18.68
CA THR A 80 4.02 -8.37 -18.24
C THR A 80 3.52 -9.43 -17.27
N PRO A 81 3.83 -10.73 -17.47
CA PRO A 81 3.58 -11.76 -16.47
C PRO A 81 4.12 -11.35 -15.10
N VAL A 82 3.40 -11.70 -14.03
CA VAL A 82 3.72 -11.15 -12.71
C VAL A 82 5.07 -11.64 -12.14
N ASP A 83 5.53 -12.82 -12.57
CA ASP A 83 6.87 -13.37 -12.31
C ASP A 83 8.00 -12.65 -13.09
N GLU A 84 7.69 -12.02 -14.21
CA GLU A 84 8.60 -11.13 -14.94
C GLU A 84 8.59 -9.70 -14.37
N HIS A 85 7.55 -9.31 -13.64
CA HIS A 85 7.39 -7.96 -13.09
C HIS A 85 8.30 -7.75 -11.87
N TYR A 86 8.25 -8.68 -10.91
CA TYR A 86 9.01 -8.62 -9.67
C TYR A 86 10.43 -9.18 -9.78
N ARG A 87 11.29 -8.84 -8.83
CA ARG A 87 12.59 -9.51 -8.62
C ARG A 87 12.43 -10.48 -7.46
N PHE A 88 13.12 -11.62 -7.54
CA PHE A 88 13.03 -12.69 -6.54
C PHE A 88 14.39 -12.94 -5.93
N VAL A 89 14.39 -13.38 -4.67
CA VAL A 89 15.60 -13.89 -4.02
C VAL A 89 16.07 -15.13 -4.80
N PRO A 90 17.36 -15.23 -5.17
CA PRO A 90 17.84 -16.32 -6.00
C PRO A 90 17.52 -17.70 -5.43
N GLY A 91 16.88 -18.55 -6.23
CA GLY A 91 16.54 -19.92 -5.85
C GLY A 91 15.26 -20.05 -5.00
N THR A 92 14.49 -18.98 -4.84
CA THR A 92 13.21 -19.00 -4.11
C THR A 92 12.09 -18.37 -4.94
N ASP A 93 10.86 -18.49 -4.46
CA ASP A 93 9.66 -17.81 -4.95
C ASP A 93 9.30 -16.58 -4.10
N VAL A 94 10.24 -16.12 -3.26
CA VAL A 94 10.08 -14.95 -2.40
C VAL A 94 10.60 -13.72 -3.13
N VAL A 95 9.76 -12.68 -3.19
CA VAL A 95 10.11 -11.40 -3.80
C VAL A 95 11.26 -10.75 -3.04
N ASP A 96 12.22 -10.18 -3.76
CA ASP A 96 13.25 -9.29 -3.22
C ASP A 96 12.70 -7.84 -3.26
N PRO A 97 12.32 -7.25 -2.10
CA PRO A 97 11.63 -5.97 -2.06
C PRO A 97 12.49 -4.82 -2.60
N GLU A 98 13.73 -4.73 -2.14
CA GLU A 98 14.67 -3.67 -2.48
C GLU A 98 15.08 -3.74 -3.95
N ALA A 99 15.40 -4.94 -4.47
CA ALA A 99 15.75 -5.12 -5.87
C ALA A 99 14.56 -4.81 -6.79
N THR A 100 13.35 -5.19 -6.38
CA THR A 100 12.12 -4.85 -7.11
C THR A 100 11.91 -3.35 -7.18
N VAL A 101 12.00 -2.64 -6.06
CA VAL A 101 11.82 -1.18 -6.00
C VAL A 101 12.89 -0.48 -6.83
N ALA A 102 14.16 -0.89 -6.71
CA ALA A 102 15.26 -0.31 -7.49
C ALA A 102 15.02 -0.48 -9.00
N TYR A 103 14.61 -1.68 -9.42
CA TYR A 103 14.26 -1.95 -10.82
C TYR A 103 13.09 -1.09 -11.31
N ALA A 104 12.01 -1.01 -10.52
CA ALA A 104 10.82 -0.24 -10.85
C ALA A 104 11.10 1.27 -10.95
N VAL A 105 11.88 1.83 -10.02
CA VAL A 105 12.29 3.24 -10.05
C VAL A 105 13.11 3.55 -11.31
N ALA A 106 14.08 2.69 -11.65
CA ALA A 106 14.87 2.87 -12.87
C ALA A 106 14.01 2.78 -14.14
N ALA A 107 13.04 1.88 -14.18
CA ALA A 107 12.08 1.79 -15.29
C ALA A 107 11.19 3.03 -15.40
N LEU A 108 10.66 3.51 -14.27
CA LEU A 108 9.84 4.71 -14.20
C LEU A 108 10.58 5.95 -14.72
N GLN A 109 11.84 6.14 -14.32
CA GLN A 109 12.66 7.26 -14.78
C GLN A 109 12.83 7.26 -16.31
N ARG A 110 13.06 6.09 -16.91
CA ARG A 110 13.13 5.95 -18.37
C ARG A 110 11.80 6.27 -19.05
N ILE A 111 10.70 5.82 -18.47
CA ILE A 111 9.36 6.06 -19.02
C ILE A 111 9.01 7.55 -18.95
N VAL A 112 9.21 8.20 -17.81
CA VAL A 112 8.94 9.64 -17.64
C VAL A 112 9.79 10.49 -18.60
N ALA A 113 11.03 10.07 -18.89
CA ALA A 113 11.87 10.74 -19.88
C ALA A 113 11.29 10.73 -21.31
N THR A 114 10.29 9.89 -21.61
CA THR A 114 9.57 9.89 -22.89
C THR A 114 8.47 10.97 -22.99
N GLY A 115 8.28 11.79 -21.95
CA GLY A 115 7.34 12.91 -21.95
C GLY A 115 5.92 12.58 -21.45
N CYS A 116 5.71 11.39 -20.86
CA CYS A 116 4.45 11.09 -20.17
C CYS A 116 4.40 11.76 -18.79
N SER A 117 3.20 11.95 -18.23
CA SER A 117 3.01 12.57 -16.91
C SER A 117 3.34 11.65 -15.73
N GLY A 118 3.60 10.36 -15.99
CA GLY A 118 3.89 9.36 -14.98
C GLY A 118 3.52 7.94 -15.44
N CYS A 119 3.53 7.00 -14.50
CA CYS A 119 3.08 5.63 -14.72
C CYS A 119 1.97 5.23 -13.76
N ARG A 120 1.16 4.27 -14.21
CA ARG A 120 0.12 3.64 -13.41
C ARG A 120 0.22 2.13 -13.55
N ALA A 121 0.46 1.43 -12.45
CA ALA A 121 0.50 -0.02 -12.42
C ALA A 121 -0.86 -0.60 -11.99
N VAL A 122 -1.24 -1.70 -12.62
CA VAL A 122 -2.25 -2.62 -12.11
C VAL A 122 -1.54 -3.95 -11.92
N ALA A 123 -1.45 -4.40 -10.68
CA ALA A 123 -0.74 -5.60 -10.30
C ALA A 123 -1.66 -6.55 -9.52
N ASP A 124 -1.62 -7.84 -9.84
CA ASP A 124 -2.23 -8.89 -9.01
C ASP A 124 -1.15 -9.53 -8.15
N GLY A 125 -1.13 -9.19 -6.86
CA GLY A 125 -0.13 -9.65 -5.90
C GLY A 125 -0.47 -10.99 -5.26
N ALA A 126 -1.67 -11.55 -5.51
CA ALA A 126 -2.20 -12.69 -4.75
C ALA A 126 -1.30 -13.95 -4.82
N ALA A 127 -0.52 -14.11 -5.89
CA ALA A 127 0.42 -15.22 -6.03
C ALA A 127 1.61 -15.15 -5.05
N PHE A 128 1.98 -13.96 -4.58
CA PHE A 128 3.21 -13.71 -3.81
C PHE A 128 2.96 -13.41 -2.33
N VAL A 129 1.79 -13.78 -1.83
CA VAL A 129 1.37 -13.56 -0.43
C VAL A 129 0.72 -14.80 0.18
N ARG A 130 0.98 -15.98 -0.39
CA ARG A 130 0.35 -17.24 0.05
C ARG A 130 1.02 -17.80 1.29
N THR A 131 2.35 -17.76 1.36
CA THR A 131 3.11 -18.22 2.54
C THR A 131 3.45 -17.05 3.49
N PRO A 132 3.78 -17.33 4.77
CA PRO A 132 4.23 -16.31 5.71
C PRO A 132 5.47 -15.54 5.22
N GLU A 133 6.46 -16.22 4.65
CA GLU A 133 7.72 -15.63 4.15
C GLU A 133 7.46 -14.73 2.94
N GLN A 134 6.57 -15.18 2.05
CA GLN A 134 6.07 -14.39 0.94
C GLN A 134 5.36 -13.12 1.43
N ARG A 135 4.46 -13.23 2.41
CA ARG A 135 3.79 -12.06 3.00
C ARG A 135 4.76 -11.10 3.67
N GLU A 136 5.78 -11.60 4.37
CA GLU A 136 6.81 -10.75 4.98
C GLU A 136 7.51 -9.89 3.92
N ALA A 137 8.03 -10.53 2.87
CA ALA A 137 8.73 -9.82 1.81
C ALA A 137 7.80 -8.88 1.04
N PHE A 138 6.61 -9.34 0.67
CA PHE A 138 5.68 -8.54 -0.13
C PHE A 138 5.11 -7.35 0.66
N SER A 139 4.85 -7.49 1.97
CA SER A 139 4.50 -6.33 2.83
C SER A 139 5.61 -5.26 2.84
N ARG A 140 6.88 -5.66 2.94
CA ARG A 140 8.00 -4.72 2.83
C ARG A 140 8.02 -4.04 1.46
N LEU A 141 7.79 -4.80 0.39
CA LEU A 141 7.70 -4.27 -0.96
C LEU A 141 6.60 -3.21 -1.07
N GLU A 142 5.38 -3.52 -0.65
CA GLU A 142 4.23 -2.60 -0.76
C GLU A 142 4.52 -1.27 -0.05
N TYR A 143 5.10 -1.33 1.14
CA TYR A 143 5.46 -0.14 1.88
C TYR A 143 6.59 0.66 1.22
N LEU A 144 7.65 -0.01 0.73
CA LEU A 144 8.73 0.66 0.00
C LEU A 144 8.22 1.31 -1.30
N VAL A 145 7.32 0.65 -2.02
CA VAL A 145 6.66 1.19 -3.22
C VAL A 145 5.86 2.43 -2.85
N ASP A 146 5.07 2.37 -1.78
CA ASP A 146 4.27 3.50 -1.31
C ASP A 146 5.15 4.70 -0.90
N GLN A 147 6.27 4.45 -0.23
CA GLN A 147 7.27 5.48 0.08
C GLN A 147 7.78 6.16 -1.18
N LYS A 148 8.09 5.41 -2.25
CA LYS A 148 8.52 6.02 -3.53
C LYS A 148 7.40 6.83 -4.19
N MET A 149 6.14 6.42 -4.04
CA MET A 149 4.99 7.18 -4.59
C MET A 149 4.80 8.54 -3.92
N THR A 150 5.33 8.77 -2.72
CA THR A 150 5.30 10.11 -2.10
C THR A 150 6.10 11.15 -2.89
N ALA A 151 7.09 10.73 -3.70
CA ALA A 151 8.00 11.63 -4.42
C ALA A 151 8.02 11.41 -5.95
N LEU A 152 7.64 10.23 -6.43
CA LEU A 152 7.68 9.88 -7.84
C LEU A 152 6.27 9.86 -8.45
N PRO A 153 6.10 10.24 -9.73
CA PRO A 153 4.80 10.28 -10.42
C PRO A 153 4.36 8.86 -10.81
N PHE A 154 4.13 8.03 -9.80
CA PHE A 154 3.73 6.64 -9.92
C PHE A 154 2.45 6.40 -9.11
N SER A 155 1.62 5.50 -9.59
CA SER A 155 0.38 5.09 -8.91
C SER A 155 0.19 3.60 -9.15
N ALA A 156 -0.35 2.87 -8.18
CA ALA A 156 -0.61 1.45 -8.35
C ALA A 156 -1.95 1.03 -7.77
N LEU A 157 -2.54 0.04 -8.45
CA LEU A 157 -3.63 -0.79 -7.97
C LEU A 157 -3.05 -2.18 -7.72
N CYS A 158 -2.81 -2.51 -6.46
CA CYS A 158 -2.36 -3.82 -6.01
C CYS A 158 -3.58 -4.64 -5.58
N ALA A 159 -3.87 -5.71 -6.32
CA ALA A 159 -5.04 -6.54 -6.11
C ALA A 159 -4.71 -7.84 -5.38
N TYR A 160 -5.66 -8.29 -4.55
CA TYR A 160 -5.52 -9.48 -3.71
C TYR A 160 -6.80 -10.30 -3.72
N ASN A 161 -6.68 -11.58 -4.06
CA ASN A 161 -7.80 -12.52 -4.06
C ASN A 161 -8.15 -12.95 -2.62
N LEU A 162 -9.29 -12.46 -2.11
CA LEU A 162 -9.78 -12.72 -0.77
C LEU A 162 -10.34 -14.14 -0.58
N GLU A 163 -10.67 -14.86 -1.65
CA GLU A 163 -11.05 -16.28 -1.55
C GLU A 163 -9.83 -17.16 -1.26
N ILE A 164 -8.67 -16.79 -1.82
CA ILE A 164 -7.41 -17.51 -1.62
C ILE A 164 -6.78 -17.14 -0.28
N LEU A 165 -6.76 -15.85 0.05
CA LEU A 165 -6.00 -15.32 1.18
C LEU A 165 -6.81 -15.24 2.48
N GLY A 166 -8.14 -15.21 2.39
CA GLY A 166 -9.01 -15.00 3.55
C GLY A 166 -8.59 -13.78 4.35
N ASP A 167 -8.55 -13.91 5.68
CA ASP A 167 -8.22 -12.81 6.59
C ASP A 167 -6.75 -12.36 6.49
N THR A 168 -5.84 -13.21 6.00
CA THR A 168 -4.42 -12.85 5.85
C THR A 168 -4.20 -11.77 4.79
N ALA A 169 -5.17 -11.55 3.89
CA ALA A 169 -5.12 -10.43 2.94
C ALA A 169 -5.03 -9.07 3.65
N LYS A 170 -5.66 -8.93 4.83
CA LYS A 170 -5.63 -7.69 5.61
C LYS A 170 -4.21 -7.24 5.93
N GLU A 171 -3.30 -8.18 6.20
CA GLU A 171 -1.91 -7.92 6.55
C GLU A 171 -1.12 -7.19 5.46
N VAL A 172 -1.60 -7.25 4.22
CA VAL A 172 -0.95 -6.61 3.06
C VAL A 172 -1.81 -5.47 2.52
N VAL A 173 -3.12 -5.65 2.43
CA VAL A 173 -4.06 -4.59 1.98
C VAL A 173 -3.97 -3.35 2.86
N CYS A 174 -3.79 -3.51 4.18
CA CYS A 174 -3.67 -2.36 5.08
C CYS A 174 -2.47 -1.46 4.77
N LEU A 175 -1.47 -1.91 4.00
CA LEU A 175 -0.26 -1.13 3.67
C LEU A 175 -0.49 -0.06 2.58
N HIS A 176 -1.75 0.31 2.33
CA HIS A 176 -2.15 1.21 1.27
C HIS A 176 -2.95 2.39 1.82
N PRO A 177 -2.74 3.62 1.32
CA PRO A 177 -3.55 4.78 1.68
C PRO A 177 -5.00 4.63 1.19
N PHE A 178 -5.24 3.93 0.08
CA PHE A 178 -6.59 3.59 -0.37
C PHE A 178 -6.81 2.09 -0.28
N VAL A 179 -7.96 1.68 0.25
CA VAL A 179 -8.35 0.27 0.31
C VAL A 179 -9.75 0.09 -0.24
N SER A 180 -10.03 -1.06 -0.86
CA SER A 180 -11.43 -1.42 -1.17
C SER A 180 -12.25 -1.54 0.11
N ARG A 181 -13.50 -1.07 0.10
CA ARG A 181 -14.40 -1.18 1.27
C ARG A 181 -14.48 -2.61 1.80
N GLY A 182 -14.31 -2.74 3.13
CA GLY A 182 -14.38 -4.03 3.83
C GLY A 182 -13.14 -4.91 3.72
N ALA A 183 -12.09 -4.50 2.99
CA ALA A 183 -10.86 -5.29 2.88
C ALA A 183 -9.86 -5.05 4.03
N SER A 184 -9.91 -3.88 4.68
CA SER A 184 -9.17 -3.58 5.92
C SER A 184 -9.88 -2.43 6.66
N GLY A 185 -9.97 -2.51 8.00
CA GLY A 185 -10.51 -1.44 8.85
C GLY A 185 -9.55 -0.25 9.00
N PHE A 186 -8.25 -0.55 8.97
CA PHE A 186 -7.17 0.42 9.13
C PHE A 186 -6.22 0.45 7.94
N ARG A 187 -5.36 1.46 7.93
CA ARG A 187 -4.32 1.68 6.92
C ARG A 187 -3.02 2.12 7.58
N ILE A 188 -1.91 1.61 7.07
CA ILE A 188 -0.54 2.03 7.36
C ILE A 188 0.07 2.43 6.02
N TYR A 189 0.49 3.67 5.86
CA TYR A 189 1.00 4.15 4.58
C TYR A 189 2.10 5.18 4.75
N ALA A 190 2.90 5.37 3.72
CA ALA A 190 3.99 6.32 3.70
C ALA A 190 3.49 7.75 3.47
N GLU A 191 4.12 8.68 4.17
CA GLU A 191 3.88 10.12 4.10
C GLU A 191 5.22 10.86 4.19
N GLN A 192 5.35 12.02 3.52
CA GLN A 192 6.61 12.74 3.52
C GLN A 192 6.94 13.31 4.91
N GLY A 193 8.17 13.06 5.38
CA GLY A 193 8.71 13.67 6.61
C GLY A 193 8.29 12.98 7.91
N ILE A 194 7.65 11.82 7.83
CA ILE A 194 7.38 10.92 8.95
C ILE A 194 7.73 9.49 8.51
N ASP A 195 7.71 8.54 9.44
CA ASP A 195 7.93 7.14 9.11
C ASP A 195 6.69 6.59 8.40
N PHE A 196 5.55 6.55 9.08
CA PHE A 196 4.27 6.15 8.49
C PHE A 196 3.09 6.90 9.10
N ALA A 197 2.00 6.94 8.35
CA ALA A 197 0.70 7.40 8.80
C ALA A 197 -0.23 6.22 9.09
N LEU A 198 -1.11 6.41 10.07
CA LEU A 198 -2.20 5.52 10.45
C LEU A 198 -3.54 6.18 10.13
N ALA A 199 -4.46 5.40 9.59
CA ALA A 199 -5.82 5.87 9.35
C ALA A 199 -6.88 4.78 9.51
N GLY A 200 -8.13 5.18 9.78
CA GLY A 200 -9.26 4.27 9.94
C GLY A 200 -9.43 3.78 11.38
N GLU A 201 -9.99 2.58 11.53
CA GLU A 201 -10.28 1.99 12.83
C GLU A 201 -9.42 0.75 13.04
N ILE A 202 -8.69 0.69 14.16
CA ILE A 202 -7.97 -0.53 14.57
C ILE A 202 -8.65 -1.09 15.82
N ASP A 203 -9.43 -2.15 15.64
CA ASP A 203 -10.15 -2.83 16.71
C ASP A 203 -9.54 -4.21 17.04
N ALA A 204 -10.25 -4.99 17.85
CA ALA A 204 -9.81 -6.34 18.23
C ALA A 204 -9.78 -7.33 17.05
N ALA A 205 -10.59 -7.13 16.01
CA ALA A 205 -10.62 -7.98 14.82
C ALA A 205 -9.45 -7.68 13.86
N ASP A 206 -8.79 -6.53 14.02
CA ASP A 206 -7.65 -6.12 13.22
C ASP A 206 -6.29 -6.29 13.93
N ASP A 207 -6.28 -6.68 15.21
CA ASP A 207 -5.08 -6.75 16.06
C ASP A 207 -3.95 -7.61 15.48
N ALA A 208 -4.30 -8.79 14.94
CA ALA A 208 -3.33 -9.69 14.32
C ALA A 208 -2.75 -9.10 13.04
N ALA A 209 -3.61 -8.49 12.20
CA ALA A 209 -3.18 -7.89 10.94
C ALA A 209 -2.32 -6.65 11.17
N PHE A 210 -2.70 -5.80 12.13
CA PHE A 210 -1.93 -4.62 12.52
C PHE A 210 -0.54 -5.01 13.03
N SER A 211 -0.48 -5.95 13.97
CA SER A 211 0.79 -6.39 14.56
C SER A 211 1.71 -7.01 13.50
N ALA A 212 1.17 -7.87 12.63
CA ALA A 212 1.95 -8.50 11.56
C ALA A 212 2.46 -7.47 10.53
N ALA A 213 1.60 -6.56 10.07
CA ALA A 213 1.98 -5.54 9.11
C ALA A 213 3.06 -4.60 9.69
N LEU A 214 2.85 -4.15 10.94
CA LEU A 214 3.79 -3.26 11.63
C LEU A 214 5.16 -3.92 11.81
N GLN A 215 5.21 -5.17 12.29
CA GLN A 215 6.47 -5.92 12.43
C GLN A 215 7.26 -6.03 11.12
N ARG A 216 6.56 -6.19 9.99
CA ARG A 216 7.20 -6.36 8.68
C ARG A 216 7.83 -5.08 8.17
N ILE A 217 7.20 -3.93 8.41
CA ILE A 217 7.70 -2.62 7.97
C ILE A 217 8.61 -1.95 8.99
N TRP A 218 8.60 -2.41 10.26
CA TRP A 218 9.40 -1.82 11.34
C TRP A 218 10.91 -1.69 11.03
N PRO A 219 11.56 -2.64 10.35
CA PRO A 219 12.96 -2.47 9.94
C PRO A 219 13.20 -1.33 8.93
N LEU A 220 12.15 -0.82 8.31
CA LEU A 220 12.19 0.23 7.27
C LEU A 220 11.96 1.64 7.85
N THR A 221 11.75 1.76 9.16
CA THR A 221 11.55 3.03 9.88
C THR A 221 12.86 3.57 10.45
N GLY A 222 12.80 4.78 11.02
CA GLY A 222 13.91 5.47 11.68
C GLY A 222 14.62 4.63 12.74
N ALA A 223 15.94 4.83 12.82
CA ALA A 223 16.82 4.04 13.67
C ALA A 223 16.69 4.35 15.17
N ASP A 224 16.47 5.62 15.53
CA ASP A 224 16.41 6.07 16.93
C ASP A 224 14.99 6.45 17.34
N GLU A 225 14.26 7.12 16.45
CA GLU A 225 12.92 7.63 16.67
C GLU A 225 12.03 7.31 15.48
N VAL A 226 10.81 6.82 15.76
CA VAL A 226 9.78 6.46 14.79
C VAL A 226 8.61 7.43 14.94
N THR A 227 8.44 8.31 13.96
CA THR A 227 7.35 9.29 13.92
C THR A 227 6.14 8.71 13.18
N VAL A 228 5.01 8.68 13.88
CA VAL A 228 3.74 8.14 13.38
C VAL A 228 2.68 9.25 13.35
N ASP A 229 2.10 9.52 12.19
CA ASP A 229 0.93 10.41 12.07
C ASP A 229 -0.35 9.59 12.23
N ALA A 230 -1.13 9.89 13.26
CA ALA A 230 -2.41 9.27 13.57
C ALA A 230 -3.57 10.29 13.59
N GLN A 231 -3.44 11.43 12.88
CA GLN A 231 -4.54 12.40 12.76
C GLN A 231 -5.73 11.87 11.95
N CYS A 232 -5.52 10.87 11.09
CA CYS A 232 -6.58 10.22 10.31
C CYS A 232 -7.07 8.90 10.94
N LEU A 233 -6.60 8.57 12.14
CA LEU A 233 -7.05 7.42 12.89
C LEU A 233 -8.38 7.79 13.55
N ASP A 234 -9.41 6.98 13.34
CA ASP A 234 -10.75 7.18 13.89
C ASP A 234 -10.86 6.47 15.25
N PHE A 235 -10.24 5.31 15.38
CA PHE A 235 -10.29 4.50 16.59
C PHE A 235 -9.04 3.63 16.76
N VAL A 236 -8.59 3.47 18.01
CA VAL A 236 -7.50 2.57 18.39
C VAL A 236 -7.70 2.06 19.81
N THR A 237 -7.31 0.81 20.08
CA THR A 237 -7.36 0.25 21.44
C THR A 237 -6.01 0.33 22.14
N HIS A 238 -6.01 0.13 23.45
CA HIS A 238 -4.79 0.02 24.26
C HIS A 238 -3.81 -1.04 23.74
N ARG A 239 -4.31 -2.12 23.11
CA ARG A 239 -3.46 -3.20 22.59
C ARG A 239 -2.51 -2.71 21.52
N GLN A 240 -2.99 -1.89 20.59
CA GLN A 240 -2.15 -1.36 19.50
C GLN A 240 -1.13 -0.33 20.01
N LEU A 241 -1.48 0.44 21.04
CA LEU A 241 -0.52 1.33 21.70
C LEU A 241 0.59 0.53 22.38
N PHE A 242 0.24 -0.59 23.06
CA PHE A 242 1.24 -1.51 23.59
C PHE A 242 2.08 -2.17 22.50
N THR A 243 1.51 -2.55 21.36
CA THR A 243 2.28 -3.11 20.24
C THR A 243 3.37 -2.14 19.76
N LEU A 244 3.03 -0.85 19.61
CA LEU A 244 4.00 0.20 19.25
C LEU A 244 5.07 0.38 20.34
N ASP A 245 4.66 0.49 21.60
CA ASP A 245 5.57 0.64 22.75
C ASP A 245 6.55 -0.55 22.88
N GLN A 246 6.06 -1.77 22.72
CA GLN A 246 6.87 -2.99 22.82
C GLN A 246 7.86 -3.12 21.68
N LEU A 247 7.45 -2.81 20.43
CA LEU A 247 8.36 -2.83 19.29
C LEU A 247 9.46 -1.76 19.43
N ALA A 248 9.09 -0.58 19.91
CA ALA A 248 10.06 0.48 20.21
C ALA A 248 11.04 0.06 21.30
N GLY A 249 10.53 -0.47 22.42
CA GLY A 249 11.37 -0.94 23.52
C GLY A 249 12.31 -2.10 23.15
N ALA A 250 11.85 -3.04 22.31
CA ALA A 250 12.65 -4.17 21.85
C ALA A 250 13.89 -3.73 21.04
N ASP A 251 13.77 -2.66 20.27
CA ASP A 251 14.84 -2.11 19.44
C ASP A 251 15.56 -0.92 20.07
N GLY A 252 15.21 -0.54 21.31
CA GLY A 252 15.77 0.63 21.99
C GLY A 252 15.42 1.97 21.34
N ARG A 253 14.27 2.05 20.66
CA ARG A 253 13.76 3.23 19.95
C ARG A 253 12.65 3.94 20.72
N GLN A 254 12.29 5.13 20.25
CA GLN A 254 11.13 5.88 20.73
C GLN A 254 10.09 6.06 19.61
N VAL A 255 8.81 5.94 19.95
CA VAL A 255 7.68 6.25 19.06
C VAL A 255 7.11 7.61 19.42
N VAL A 256 6.91 8.43 18.40
CA VAL A 256 6.21 9.72 18.48
C VAL A 256 4.89 9.58 17.76
N LEU A 257 3.81 9.40 18.53
CA LEU A 257 2.47 9.32 17.98
C LEU A 257 1.85 10.72 17.92
N ARG A 258 1.81 11.30 16.73
CA ARG A 258 1.17 12.58 16.46
C ARG A 258 -0.32 12.37 16.23
N THR A 259 -1.17 12.95 17.08
CA THR A 259 -2.63 12.74 16.99
C THR A 259 -3.36 14.01 17.42
N ASP A 260 -4.58 14.21 16.92
CA ASP A 260 -5.47 15.27 17.41
C ASP A 260 -6.48 14.76 18.45
N GLN A 261 -6.36 13.49 18.88
CA GLN A 261 -7.23 12.86 19.86
C GLN A 261 -6.65 12.92 21.29
N PRO A 262 -7.19 13.77 22.20
CA PRO A 262 -6.67 13.86 23.57
C PRO A 262 -6.84 12.57 24.37
N MET A 263 -7.85 11.75 24.02
CA MET A 263 -8.10 10.47 24.67
C MET A 263 -6.97 9.47 24.43
N VAL A 264 -6.32 9.50 23.27
CA VAL A 264 -5.17 8.62 22.96
C VAL A 264 -3.96 9.00 23.82
N ALA A 265 -3.67 10.30 23.96
CA ALA A 265 -2.62 10.78 24.87
C ALA A 265 -2.90 10.39 26.31
N ARG A 266 -4.14 10.58 26.77
CA ARG A 266 -4.52 10.18 28.13
C ARG A 266 -4.40 8.68 28.36
N LEU A 267 -4.74 7.87 27.35
CA LEU A 267 -4.61 6.42 27.42
C LEU A 267 -3.13 6.01 27.50
N ALA A 268 -2.25 6.61 26.70
CA ALA A 268 -0.80 6.34 26.77
C ALA A 268 -0.21 6.64 28.15
N GLU A 269 -0.61 7.76 28.78
CA GLU A 269 -0.22 8.10 30.16
C GLU A 269 -0.71 7.08 31.18
N LEU A 270 -1.98 6.69 31.11
CA LEU A 270 -2.60 5.74 32.05
C LEU A 270 -2.04 4.33 31.93
N LEU A 271 -1.58 3.95 30.74
CA LEU A 271 -0.92 2.68 30.48
C LEU A 271 0.57 2.70 30.84
N GLU A 272 1.11 3.85 31.26
CA GLU A 272 2.52 4.02 31.61
C GLU A 272 3.47 3.59 30.48
N LEU A 273 3.10 3.90 29.23
CA LEU A 273 3.94 3.60 28.06
C LEU A 273 5.25 4.39 28.13
N THR A 274 6.38 3.72 27.95
CA THR A 274 7.72 4.28 28.20
C THR A 274 8.50 4.56 26.92
N ASN A 275 8.13 3.88 25.83
CA ASN A 275 8.74 4.01 24.51
C ASN A 275 7.76 4.62 23.50
N LEU A 276 6.55 4.97 23.92
CA LEU A 276 5.57 5.70 23.13
C LEU A 276 5.23 7.01 23.84
N ARG A 277 5.53 8.14 23.17
CA ARG A 277 5.03 9.45 23.56
C ARG A 277 4.02 9.97 22.56
N THR A 278 3.11 10.82 23.03
CA THR A 278 2.09 11.43 22.17
C THR A 278 2.37 12.92 22.00
N GLU A 279 2.17 13.40 20.77
CA GLU A 279 2.21 14.82 20.42
C GLU A 279 0.82 15.24 19.96
N ILE A 280 0.14 16.06 20.77
CA ILE A 280 -1.19 16.56 20.42
C ILE A 280 -1.07 17.65 19.35
N LEU A 281 -1.63 17.37 18.19
CA LEU A 281 -1.75 18.32 17.09
C LEU A 281 -3.12 19.02 17.13
N PRO A 282 -3.23 20.21 16.51
CA PRO A 282 -4.54 20.85 16.31
C PRO A 282 -5.48 19.94 15.49
N PRO A 283 -6.81 20.02 15.70
CA PRO A 283 -7.78 19.22 14.94
C PRO A 283 -7.59 19.37 13.44
N PHE A 284 -7.52 18.24 12.73
CA PHE A 284 -7.37 18.24 11.28
C PHE A 284 -8.74 18.34 10.59
N PHE A 285 -9.05 19.48 9.96
CA PHE A 285 -10.20 19.58 9.07
C PHE A 285 -9.82 19.04 7.69
N ALA A 286 -10.10 17.76 7.43
CA ALA A 286 -9.95 17.19 6.10
C ALA A 286 -10.86 17.94 5.11
N ALA A 287 -10.27 18.57 4.09
CA ALA A 287 -11.05 19.14 2.99
C ALA A 287 -11.68 17.97 2.21
N GLY A 288 -13.02 17.97 2.13
CA GLY A 288 -13.83 16.91 1.50
C GLY A 288 -13.58 16.71 0.02
#